data_AF-A0A8H8CGJ3-F1
#
_entry.id   AF-A0A8H8CGJ3-F1
#
_cell.length_a   1.000
_cell.length_b   1.000
_cell.length_c   1.000
_cell.angle_alpha   90.00
_cell.angle_beta   90.00
_cell.angle_gamma   90.00
#
_symmetry.space_group_name_H-M   'P 1'
#
loop_
_entity.id
_entity.type
_entity.pdbx_description
1 polymer ?
#
loop_
_entity_poly.entity_id
_entity_poly.type
_entity_poly.pdbx_seq_one_letter_code
_entity_poly.pdbx_strand_id
1 'polypeptide(L)'
;MQHVQRFSKPRELFGCIIQCHTNHGYIGSFRQRFKLQGEISCPCGEADIQTQEHILRECPRYTEARRELLQASQYIFLPEILGTTQGIKALTSFLAASGAYTQSGTQPLPPKPPLFDNKPVPDSKDNKSDLDL
;
A
#
# COMPACT_ATOMS: atom_id res chain seq x y z
N MET A 1 13.43 -26.77 9.66
CA MET A 1 12.72 -26.00 8.62
C MET A 1 12.06 -24.80 9.28
N GLN A 2 12.54 -23.58 9.04
CA GLN A 2 11.89 -22.34 9.53
C GLN A 2 10.78 -21.97 8.55
N HIS A 3 9.55 -22.43 8.80
CA HIS A 3 8.44 -22.31 7.84
C HIS A 3 7.73 -20.96 7.83
N VAL A 4 8.08 -20.01 8.69
CA VAL A 4 7.47 -18.68 8.68
C VAL A 4 8.55 -17.63 8.86
N GLN A 5 8.95 -16.98 7.77
CA GLN A 5 9.69 -15.74 7.86
C GLN A 5 8.77 -14.69 8.49
N ARG A 6 9.08 -14.28 9.71
CA ARG A 6 8.41 -13.17 10.38
C ARG A 6 8.80 -11.91 9.64
N PHE A 7 7.96 -11.45 8.71
CA PHE A 7 8.21 -10.21 7.99
C PHE A 7 8.23 -9.05 8.99
N SER A 8 9.42 -8.47 9.21
CA SER A 8 9.62 -7.25 10.01
C SER A 8 8.98 -6.01 9.36
N LYS A 9 8.40 -6.15 8.17
CA LYS A 9 7.83 -5.07 7.39
C LYS A 9 6.41 -4.72 7.86
N PRO A 10 5.93 -3.50 7.62
CA PRO A 10 4.56 -3.12 7.91
C PRO A 10 3.56 -4.12 7.30
N ARG A 11 2.50 -4.45 8.03
CA ARG A 11 1.44 -5.38 7.59
C ARG A 11 0.90 -5.05 6.19
N GLU A 12 0.75 -3.75 5.91
CA GLU A 12 0.29 -3.25 4.62
C GLU A 12 1.22 -3.63 3.46
N LEU A 13 2.55 -3.53 3.66
CA LEU A 13 3.52 -3.90 2.64
C LEU A 13 3.45 -5.40 2.31
N PHE A 14 3.28 -6.25 3.33
CA PHE A 14 3.05 -7.68 3.12
C PHE A 14 1.77 -7.93 2.30
N GLY A 15 0.69 -7.22 2.61
CA GLY A 15 -0.54 -7.27 1.82
C GLY A 15 -0.32 -6.88 0.36
N CYS A 16 0.42 -5.79 0.11
CA CYS A 16 0.73 -5.31 -1.24
C CYS A 16 1.56 -6.34 -2.04
N ILE A 17 2.50 -7.04 -1.39
CA ILE A 17 3.29 -8.10 -2.05
C ILE A 17 2.36 -9.23 -2.53
N ILE A 18 1.46 -9.71 -1.66
CA ILE A 18 0.51 -10.77 -2.01
C ILE A 18 -0.48 -10.32 -3.09
N GLN A 19 -0.99 -9.09 -2.97
CA GLN A 19 -1.89 -8.49 -3.97
C GLN A 19 -1.22 -8.35 -5.34
N CYS A 20 0.03 -7.91 -5.37
CA CYS A 20 0.82 -7.87 -6.59
C CYS A 20 0.98 -9.28 -7.15
N HIS A 21 1.52 -10.22 -6.37
CA HIS A 21 1.79 -11.58 -6.83
C HIS A 21 0.54 -12.30 -7.36
N THR A 22 -0.62 -12.09 -6.74
CA THR A 22 -1.88 -12.73 -7.14
C THR A 22 -2.69 -11.91 -8.14
N ASN A 23 -2.20 -10.71 -8.49
CA ASN A 23 -2.91 -9.75 -9.34
C ASN A 23 -4.32 -9.40 -8.80
N HIS A 24 -4.46 -9.33 -7.47
CA HIS A 24 -5.68 -9.01 -6.72
C HIS A 24 -5.58 -7.66 -5.98
N GLY A 25 -4.83 -6.72 -6.54
CA GLY A 25 -4.62 -5.40 -5.98
C GLY A 25 -5.72 -4.39 -6.26
N TYR A 26 -5.56 -3.19 -5.68
CA TYR A 26 -6.37 -2.01 -6.00
C TYR A 26 -6.00 -1.43 -7.37
N ILE A 27 -6.14 -2.23 -8.43
CA ILE A 27 -5.74 -1.86 -9.80
C ILE A 27 -6.88 -2.10 -10.79
N GLY A 28 -6.82 -1.41 -11.92
CA GLY A 28 -7.84 -1.44 -12.97
C GLY A 28 -8.14 -2.84 -13.49
N SER A 29 -7.12 -3.66 -13.77
CA SER A 29 -7.32 -5.03 -14.28
C SER A 29 -8.07 -5.93 -13.30
N PHE A 30 -7.89 -5.74 -11.99
CA PHE A 30 -8.65 -6.46 -10.98
C PHE A 30 -10.12 -6.01 -10.98
N ARG A 31 -10.36 -4.68 -10.95
CA ARG A 31 -11.73 -4.13 -11.01
C ARG A 31 -12.49 -4.60 -12.23
N GLN A 32 -11.87 -4.55 -13.40
CA GLN A 32 -12.46 -5.01 -14.66
C GLN A 32 -12.81 -6.50 -14.61
N ARG A 33 -11.86 -7.36 -14.17
CA ARG A 33 -12.07 -8.82 -14.06
C ARG A 33 -13.27 -9.17 -13.17
N PHE A 34 -13.43 -8.45 -12.06
CA PHE A 34 -14.48 -8.69 -11.07
C PHE A 34 -15.70 -7.78 -11.23
N LYS A 35 -15.77 -6.98 -12.31
CA LYS A 35 -16.88 -6.05 -12.61
C LYS A 35 -17.19 -5.08 -11.46
N LEU A 36 -16.15 -4.64 -10.76
CA LEU A 36 -16.27 -3.65 -9.68
C LEU A 36 -16.43 -2.25 -10.26
N GLN A 37 -17.18 -1.39 -9.56
CA GLN A 37 -17.31 0.01 -9.92
C GLN A 37 -15.99 0.79 -9.70
N GLY A 38 -15.85 1.90 -10.43
CA GLY A 38 -14.73 2.83 -10.33
C GLY A 38 -13.86 2.89 -11.59
N GLU A 39 -12.86 3.76 -11.54
CA GLU A 39 -11.91 3.97 -12.64
C GLU A 39 -11.03 2.73 -12.86
N ILE A 40 -10.85 2.34 -14.12
CA ILE A 40 -9.98 1.22 -14.52
C ILE A 40 -8.72 1.71 -15.22
N SER A 41 -8.74 2.91 -15.81
CA SER A 41 -7.56 3.51 -16.40
C SER A 41 -6.52 3.86 -15.34
N CYS A 42 -5.25 3.89 -15.75
CA CYS A 42 -4.20 4.29 -14.84
C CYS A 42 -4.24 5.81 -14.65
N PRO A 43 -4.15 6.32 -13.41
CA PRO A 43 -4.10 7.77 -13.17
C PRO A 43 -2.86 8.48 -13.76
N CYS A 44 -1.93 7.74 -14.37
CA CYS A 44 -0.85 8.34 -15.15
C CYS A 44 -1.29 8.86 -16.52
N GLY A 45 -2.46 8.42 -17.03
CA GLY A 45 -2.98 8.80 -18.36
C GLY A 45 -2.46 7.96 -19.53
N GLU A 46 -1.49 7.07 -19.33
CA GLU A 46 -0.82 6.32 -20.41
C GLU A 46 -1.38 4.91 -20.66
N ALA A 47 -2.36 4.47 -19.87
CA ALA A 47 -2.93 3.12 -20.00
C ALA A 47 -4.44 3.12 -19.72
N ASP A 48 -5.22 2.64 -20.69
CA ASP A 48 -6.68 2.48 -20.60
C ASP A 48 -7.11 1.53 -19.48
N ILE A 49 -6.25 0.55 -19.16
CA ILE A 49 -6.42 -0.36 -18.03
C ILE A 49 -5.12 -0.41 -17.25
N GLN A 50 -5.19 -0.08 -15.96
CA GLN A 50 -4.06 -0.22 -15.06
C GLN A 50 -3.80 -1.71 -14.76
N THR A 51 -2.81 -2.29 -15.44
CA THR A 51 -2.39 -3.69 -15.25
C THR A 51 -1.19 -3.82 -14.32
N GLN A 52 -0.92 -5.04 -13.83
CA GLN A 52 0.32 -5.36 -13.11
C GLN A 52 1.56 -5.04 -13.95
N GLU A 53 1.53 -5.42 -15.23
CA GLU A 53 2.63 -5.18 -16.15
C GLU A 53 2.91 -3.69 -16.31
N HIS A 54 1.86 -2.90 -16.53
CA HIS A 54 1.98 -1.45 -16.61
C HIS A 54 2.60 -0.87 -15.33
N ILE A 55 2.11 -1.24 -14.14
CA ILE A 55 2.66 -0.74 -12.87
C ILE A 55 4.15 -1.10 -12.73
N LEU A 56 4.52 -2.37 -12.98
CA LEU A 56 5.87 -2.88 -12.74
C LEU A 56 6.88 -2.50 -13.83
N ARG A 57 6.44 -2.21 -15.07
CA ARG A 57 7.36 -1.95 -16.20
C ARG A 57 7.27 -0.55 -16.80
N GLU A 58 6.09 0.06 -16.83
CA GLU A 58 5.83 1.20 -17.74
C GLU A 58 5.42 2.49 -17.02
N CYS A 59 4.58 2.40 -15.98
CA CYS A 59 3.88 3.52 -15.38
C CYS A 59 4.84 4.66 -14.93
N PRO A 60 4.74 5.87 -15.51
CA PRO A 60 5.70 6.94 -15.23
C PRO A 60 5.64 7.44 -13.78
N ARG A 61 4.53 7.22 -13.07
CA ARG A 61 4.39 7.51 -11.63
C ARG A 61 5.41 6.79 -10.76
N TYR A 62 5.95 5.67 -11.23
CA TYR A 62 6.83 4.79 -10.46
C TYR A 62 8.24 4.69 -11.04
N THR A 63 8.63 5.57 -11.97
CA THR A 63 9.95 5.57 -12.62
C THR A 63 11.09 5.51 -11.61
N GLU A 64 11.05 6.36 -10.58
CA GLU A 64 12.11 6.41 -9.57
C GLU A 64 12.20 5.12 -8.75
N ALA A 65 11.06 4.60 -8.29
CA ALA A 65 11.00 3.36 -7.53
C ALA A 65 11.37 2.13 -8.38
N ARG A 66 11.16 2.18 -9.71
CA ARG A 66 11.46 1.08 -10.64
C ARG A 66 12.94 0.71 -10.66
N ARG A 67 13.82 1.62 -10.25
CA ARG A 67 15.26 1.34 -10.06
C ARG A 67 15.51 0.14 -9.14
N GLU A 68 14.65 -0.09 -8.15
CA GLU A 68 14.72 -1.27 -7.27
C GLU A 68 14.50 -2.58 -8.05
N LEU A 69 13.55 -2.60 -8.99
CA LEU A 69 13.26 -3.78 -9.82
C LEU A 69 14.38 -4.05 -10.82
N LEU A 70 14.93 -2.99 -11.41
CA LEU A 70 16.00 -3.07 -12.40
C LEU A 70 17.29 -3.67 -11.83
N GLN A 71 17.55 -3.52 -10.53
CA GLN A 71 18.68 -4.17 -9.85
C GLN A 71 18.53 -5.70 -9.77
N ALA A 72 17.29 -6.21 -9.77
CA ALA A 72 17.01 -7.64 -9.75
C ALA A 72 16.84 -8.23 -11.15
N SER A 73 16.21 -7.50 -12.09
CA SER A 73 15.96 -7.95 -13.45
C SER A 73 16.05 -6.78 -14.42
N GLN A 74 17.06 -6.79 -15.31
CA GLN A 74 17.34 -5.70 -16.25
C GLN A 74 16.12 -5.33 -17.13
N TYR A 75 15.33 -6.34 -17.51
CA TYR A 75 14.14 -6.16 -18.35
C TYR A 75 12.82 -6.23 -17.56
N ILE A 76 12.91 -6.33 -16.23
CA ILE A 76 11.78 -6.51 -15.32
C ILE A 76 10.92 -7.69 -15.77
N PHE A 77 11.53 -8.86 -15.88
CA PHE A 77 10.82 -10.07 -16.27
C PHE A 77 9.94 -10.52 -15.10
N LEU A 78 8.61 -10.45 -15.26
CA LEU A 78 7.65 -10.70 -14.18
C LEU A 78 7.87 -12.04 -13.46
N PRO A 79 8.11 -13.18 -14.16
CA PRO A 79 8.40 -14.44 -13.49
C PRO A 79 9.64 -14.39 -12.59
N GLU A 80 10.66 -13.60 -12.95
CA GLU A 80 11.85 -13.40 -12.12
C GLU A 80 11.55 -12.52 -10.91
N ILE A 81 10.86 -11.39 -11.13
CA ILE A 81 10.46 -10.45 -10.06
C ILE A 81 9.53 -11.12 -9.04
N LEU A 82 8.58 -11.92 -9.49
CA LEU A 82 7.56 -12.52 -8.64
C LEU A 82 7.97 -13.90 -8.09
N GLY A 83 8.80 -14.65 -8.84
CA GLY A 83 9.10 -16.05 -8.54
C GLY A 83 10.43 -16.31 -7.83
N THR A 84 11.33 -15.32 -7.75
CA THR A 84 12.65 -15.50 -7.11
C THR A 84 12.77 -14.73 -5.80
N THR A 85 13.63 -15.20 -4.89
CA THR A 85 13.89 -14.49 -3.64
C THR A 85 14.50 -13.11 -3.87
N GLN A 86 15.36 -12.96 -4.88
CA GLN A 86 15.95 -11.67 -5.25
C GLN A 86 14.88 -10.72 -5.82
N GLY A 87 14.05 -11.22 -6.73
CA GLY A 87 12.91 -10.49 -7.28
C GLY A 87 11.93 -10.02 -6.20
N ILE A 88 11.56 -10.88 -5.26
CA ILE A 88 10.63 -10.54 -4.17
C ILE A 88 11.24 -9.46 -3.25
N LYS A 89 12.55 -9.51 -2.99
CA LYS A 89 13.24 -8.45 -2.24
C LYS A 89 13.18 -7.11 -2.97
N ALA A 90 13.47 -7.10 -4.27
CA ALA A 90 13.36 -5.91 -5.11
C ALA A 90 11.91 -5.39 -5.19
N LEU A 91 10.93 -6.28 -5.34
CA LEU A 91 9.51 -5.94 -5.31
C LEU A 91 9.12 -5.30 -3.97
N THR A 92 9.63 -5.84 -2.86
CA THR A 92 9.38 -5.28 -1.52
C THR A 92 9.92 -3.85 -1.42
N SER A 93 11.12 -3.58 -1.92
CA SER A 93 11.70 -2.22 -1.97
C SER A 93 10.90 -1.30 -2.89
N PHE A 94 10.54 -1.77 -4.08
CA PHE A 94 9.70 -1.03 -5.03
C PHE A 94 8.35 -0.64 -4.42
N LEU A 95 7.63 -1.57 -3.80
CA LEU A 95 6.32 -1.32 -3.19
C LEU A 95 6.43 -0.37 -1.99
N ALA A 96 7.49 -0.52 -1.18
CA ALA A 96 7.76 0.41 -0.09
C ALA A 96 8.03 1.83 -0.62
N ALA A 97 8.82 1.97 -1.70
CA ALA A 97 9.19 3.26 -2.28
C ALA A 97 8.05 3.94 -3.07
N SER A 98 7.21 3.16 -3.76
CA SER A 98 6.16 3.68 -4.63
C SER A 98 4.80 3.85 -3.95
N GLY A 99 4.50 2.99 -2.97
CA GLY A 99 3.12 2.81 -2.49
C GLY A 99 2.18 2.26 -3.57
N ALA A 100 2.71 1.69 -4.66
CA ALA A 100 1.89 0.96 -5.62
C ALA A 100 1.13 -0.17 -4.89
N TYR A 101 -0.05 -0.54 -5.41
CA TYR A 101 -0.96 -1.51 -4.79
C TYR A 101 -1.64 -1.08 -3.48
N THR A 102 -1.30 0.09 -2.90
CA THR A 102 -2.16 0.71 -1.89
C THR A 102 -3.42 1.29 -2.53
N GLN A 103 -4.43 1.61 -1.71
CA GLN A 103 -5.67 2.20 -2.22
C GLN A 103 -5.44 3.55 -2.94
N SER A 104 -4.49 4.36 -2.47
CA SER A 104 -4.15 5.64 -3.11
C SER A 104 -3.11 5.50 -4.22
N GLY A 105 -2.36 4.40 -4.27
CA GLY A 105 -1.21 4.24 -5.17
C GLY A 105 -0.09 5.24 -4.85
N THR A 106 0.01 5.66 -3.60
CA THR A 106 1.03 6.59 -3.11
C THR A 106 1.58 6.04 -1.80
N GLN A 107 2.77 6.50 -1.38
CA GLN A 107 3.29 6.10 -0.08
C GLN A 107 2.30 6.45 1.04
N PRO A 108 2.04 5.53 1.99
CA PRO A 108 1.24 5.82 3.16
C PRO A 108 1.89 6.95 3.96
N LEU A 109 1.11 7.98 4.28
CA LEU A 109 1.52 8.96 5.26
C LEU A 109 1.63 8.27 6.63
N PRO A 110 2.56 8.69 7.51
CA PRO A 110 2.58 8.21 8.88
C PRO A 110 1.19 8.43 9.50
N PRO A 111 0.64 7.41 10.20
CA PRO A 111 -0.70 7.52 10.77
C PRO A 111 -0.74 8.71 11.72
N LYS A 112 -1.61 9.68 11.43
CA LYS A 112 -1.93 10.72 12.40
C LYS A 112 -2.67 10.04 13.54
N PRO A 113 -2.28 10.28 14.82
CA PRO A 113 -3.03 9.76 15.93
C PRO A 113 -4.48 10.27 15.86
N PRO A 114 -5.47 9.46 16.25
CA PRO A 114 -6.86 9.90 16.29
C PRO A 114 -6.98 11.12 17.20
N LEU A 115 -7.65 12.15 16.69
CA LEU A 115 -7.97 13.35 17.46
C LEU A 115 -9.15 13.02 18.39
N PHE A 116 -8.88 12.86 19.69
CA PHE A 116 -9.91 12.59 20.69
C PHE A 116 -10.53 13.90 21.21
N ASP A 117 -11.05 14.75 20.32
CA ASP A 117 -11.54 16.09 20.68
C ASP A 117 -12.91 16.10 21.39
N ASN A 118 -13.55 14.94 21.54
CA ASN A 118 -14.86 14.82 22.19
C ASN A 118 -14.81 13.95 23.44
N LYS A 119 -13.85 14.19 24.35
CA LYS A 119 -14.08 13.79 25.74
C LYS A 119 -14.90 14.91 26.40
N PRO A 120 -16.14 14.64 26.87
CA PRO A 120 -16.83 15.56 27.74
C PRO A 120 -15.89 15.92 28.88
N VAL A 121 -15.69 17.23 29.10
CA VAL A 121 -15.00 17.69 30.31
C VAL A 121 -15.78 17.10 31.49
N PRO A 122 -15.13 16.35 32.40
CA PRO A 122 -15.82 15.86 33.58
C PRO A 122 -16.40 17.08 34.30
N ASP A 123 -17.73 17.07 34.47
CA ASP A 123 -18.48 18.14 35.11
C ASP A 123 -17.85 18.35 36.49
N SER A 124 -17.15 19.47 36.69
CA SER A 124 -16.52 19.80 37.96
C SER A 124 -17.60 20.24 38.95
N LYS A 125 -18.46 19.30 39.36
CA LYS A 125 -19.38 19.49 40.48
C LYS A 125 -18.81 18.81 41.71
N ASP A 126 -17.71 19.37 42.18
CA ASP A 126 -17.30 19.25 43.57
C ASP A 126 -16.64 20.57 43.97
N ASN A 127 -17.47 21.52 44.42
CA ASN A 127 -17.07 22.42 45.48
C ASN A 127 -18.26 22.65 46.40
N LYS A 128 -18.16 22.05 47.58
CA LYS A 128 -19.06 22.27 48.72
C LYS A 128 -19.11 23.75 49.08
N SER A 129 -20.29 24.23 49.39
CA SER A 129 -20.46 25.26 50.41
C SER A 129 -21.41 24.70 51.46
N ASP A 130 -20.84 24.12 52.51
CA ASP A 130 -21.46 24.23 53.84
C ASP A 130 -21.66 25.73 54.09
N LEU A 131 -22.91 26.16 54.17
CA LEU A 131 -23.32 27.43 54.75
C LEU A 131 -24.52 27.13 55.66
N ASP A 132 -24.22 27.25 56.95
CA ASP A 132 -25.01 27.05 58.16
C ASP A 132 -26.52 27.36 58.08
N LEU A 133 -27.33 26.40 58.56
CA LEU A 133 -28.26 26.62 59.69
C LEU A 133 -28.62 25.31 60.40
#